data_AF-A0A1M5ZP47-F1
#
_entry.id   AF-A0A1M5ZP47-F1
#
_cell.length_a   1.000
_cell.length_b   1.000
_cell.length_c   1.000
_cell.angle_alpha   90.00
_cell.angle_beta   90.00
_cell.angle_gamma   90.00
#
_symmetry.space_group_name_H-M   'P 1'
#
loop_
_entity.id
_entity.type
_entity.pdbx_description
1 polymer ?
#
loop_
_entity_poly.entity_id
_entity_poly.type
_entity_poly.pdbx_seq_one_letter_code
_entity_poly.pdbx_strand_id
1 'polypeptide(L)'
;MAVASYRGMELKTVGQSTDIWQVKIKNRVLTGSMVAVKKSVDWWCESASIIDPKEFESLASKHETSEGMQEQFAGFTLKNDTGQPGDWYCMFNGRLIKGSKLGLQKHIEKTIIELRQASQAKKE
;
A
#
# COMPACT_ATOMS: atom_id res chain seq x y z
N MET A 1 29.75 4.20 -18.75
CA MET A 1 28.29 4.28 -18.95
C MET A 1 27.80 2.87 -19.22
N ALA A 2 26.94 2.32 -18.36
CA ALA A 2 26.38 1.00 -18.61
C ALA A 2 25.20 1.14 -19.58
N VAL A 3 25.17 0.27 -20.59
CA VAL A 3 24.07 0.17 -21.55
C VAL A 3 23.46 -1.21 -21.36
N ALA A 4 22.16 -1.26 -21.13
CA ALA A 4 21.40 -2.51 -21.05
C ALA A 4 20.29 -2.48 -22.10
N SER A 5 20.04 -3.61 -22.76
CA SER A 5 18.91 -3.75 -23.67
C SER A 5 17.76 -4.46 -22.94
N TYR A 6 16.56 -3.88 -22.98
CA TYR A 6 15.34 -4.49 -22.43
C TYR A 6 14.17 -4.30 -23.38
N ARG A 7 13.53 -5.40 -23.79
CA ARG A 7 12.39 -5.41 -24.74
C ARG A 7 12.66 -4.63 -26.05
N GLY A 8 13.90 -4.63 -26.52
CA GLY A 8 14.31 -3.92 -27.74
C GLY A 8 14.59 -2.42 -27.54
N MET A 9 14.58 -1.91 -26.31
CA MET A 9 14.96 -0.53 -25.99
C MET A 9 16.30 -0.46 -25.25
N GLU A 10 17.09 0.57 -25.58
CA GLU A 10 18.37 0.84 -24.93
C GLU A 10 18.16 1.66 -23.66
N LEU A 11 18.53 1.07 -22.54
CA LEU A 11 18.62 1.68 -21.23
C LEU A 11 20.05 2.17 -21.03
N LYS A 12 20.22 3.45 -20.70
CA LYS A 12 21.51 4.08 -20.44
C LYS A 12 21.54 4.61 -19.01
N THR A 13 22.62 4.36 -18.29
CA THR A 13 22.81 5.02 -16.98
C THR A 13 23.17 6.50 -17.16
N VAL A 14 22.57 7.39 -16.37
CA VAL A 14 22.90 8.82 -16.40
C VAL A 14 23.97 9.11 -15.37
N GLY A 15 25.17 9.48 -15.82
CA GLY A 15 26.28 9.88 -14.95
C GLY A 15 27.20 8.73 -14.52
N GLN A 16 27.85 8.90 -13.36
CA GLN A 16 28.74 7.91 -12.72
C GLN A 16 27.99 6.97 -11.76
N SER A 17 26.72 7.25 -11.47
CA SER A 17 25.88 6.47 -10.58
C SER A 17 25.13 5.38 -11.36
N THR A 18 25.19 4.13 -10.88
CA THR A 18 24.46 2.97 -11.43
C THR A 18 22.98 2.92 -11.04
N ASP A 19 22.51 3.93 -10.29
CA ASP A 19 21.17 3.96 -9.71
C ASP A 19 20.12 4.54 -10.66
N ILE A 20 20.51 5.54 -11.46
CA ILE A 20 19.61 6.27 -12.35
C ILE A 20 19.75 5.75 -13.78
N TRP A 21 18.66 5.20 -14.29
CA TRP A 21 18.54 4.67 -15.63
C TRP A 21 17.67 5.58 -16.48
N GLN A 22 18.03 5.69 -17.76
CA GLN A 22 17.35 6.47 -18.76
C GLN A 22 16.98 5.57 -19.94
N VAL A 23 15.74 5.69 -20.41
CA VAL A 23 15.29 5.04 -21.66
C VAL A 23 14.67 6.07 -22.57
N LYS A 24 14.95 5.97 -23.87
CA LYS A 24 14.31 6.79 -24.89
C LYS A 24 13.23 5.97 -25.57
N ILE A 25 11.96 6.30 -25.30
CA ILE A 25 10.79 5.69 -25.96
C ILE A 25 10.23 6.69 -26.97
N LYS A 26 10.38 6.40 -28.27
CA LYS A 26 10.00 7.31 -29.37
C LYS A 26 10.60 8.71 -29.20
N ASN A 27 9.78 9.68 -28.79
CA ASN A 27 10.14 11.10 -28.64
C ASN A 27 10.25 11.54 -27.16
N ARG A 28 10.11 10.62 -26.20
CA ARG A 28 10.23 10.93 -24.77
C ARG A 28 11.41 10.20 -24.16
N VAL A 29 12.13 10.93 -23.32
CA VAL A 29 13.25 10.41 -22.54
C VAL A 29 12.75 10.26 -21.11
N LEU A 30 12.70 9.03 -20.63
CA LEU A 30 12.26 8.67 -19.30
C LEU A 30 13.48 8.39 -18.44
N THR A 31 13.53 8.94 -17.22
CA THR A 31 14.65 8.76 -16.28
C THR A 31 14.12 8.38 -14.91
N GLY A 32 14.64 7.31 -14.32
CA GLY A 32 14.26 6.84 -12.99
C GLY A 32 15.08 5.63 -12.55
N SER A 33 14.66 4.98 -11.48
CA SER A 33 15.31 3.73 -11.02
C SER A 33 15.16 2.60 -12.06
N MET A 34 16.08 1.63 -12.04
CA MET A 34 16.06 0.49 -12.99
C MET A 34 14.70 -0.21 -13.03
N VAL A 35 14.06 -0.36 -11.87
CA VAL A 35 12.76 -1.03 -11.72
C VAL A 35 11.64 -0.18 -12.31
N ALA A 36 11.59 1.12 -12.00
CA ALA A 36 10.59 2.03 -12.54
C ALA A 36 10.68 2.12 -14.07
N VAL A 37 11.90 2.22 -14.59
CA VAL A 37 12.12 2.29 -16.04
C VAL A 37 11.69 0.99 -16.73
N LYS A 38 12.02 -0.19 -16.19
CA LYS A 38 11.54 -1.47 -16.74
C LYS A 38 10.01 -1.56 -16.74
N LYS A 39 9.33 -1.09 -15.69
CA LYS A 39 7.86 -1.04 -15.61
C LYS A 39 7.26 -0.09 -16.65
N SER A 40 7.80 1.12 -16.81
CA SER A 40 7.37 2.04 -17.85
C SER A 40 7.54 1.45 -19.26
N VAL A 41 8.60 0.68 -19.50
CA VAL A 41 8.85 -0.01 -20.77
C VAL A 41 7.81 -1.11 -21.02
N ASP A 42 7.51 -1.91 -20.00
CA ASP A 42 6.52 -2.99 -20.08
C ASP A 42 5.12 -2.43 -20.31
N TRP A 43 4.73 -1.40 -19.55
CA TRP A 43 3.48 -0.67 -19.73
C TRP A 43 3.35 -0.07 -21.13
N TRP A 44 4.43 0.50 -21.68
CA TRP A 44 4.45 0.99 -23.05
C TRP A 44 4.23 -0.14 -24.06
N CYS A 45 4.83 -1.31 -23.83
CA CYS A 45 4.68 -2.48 -24.68
C CYS A 45 3.22 -3.00 -24.68
N GLU A 46 2.54 -2.94 -23.54
CA GLU A 46 1.16 -3.43 -23.39
C GLU A 46 0.09 -2.41 -23.80
N SER A 47 0.24 -1.15 -23.39
CA SER A 47 -0.80 -0.11 -23.54
C SER A 47 -0.51 0.92 -24.64
N ALA A 48 0.67 0.86 -25.28
CA ALA A 48 1.13 1.88 -26.23
C ALA A 48 1.01 3.33 -25.70
N SER A 49 1.10 3.50 -24.37
CA SER A 49 0.95 4.79 -23.69
C SER A 49 2.17 5.06 -22.80
N ILE A 50 2.73 6.28 -22.90
CA ILE A 50 3.97 6.64 -22.20
C ILE A 50 3.60 7.20 -20.83
N ILE A 51 3.86 6.43 -19.78
CA ILE A 51 3.77 6.89 -18.39
C ILE A 51 5.18 7.16 -17.87
N ASP A 52 5.36 8.34 -17.27
CA ASP A 52 6.65 8.77 -16.73
C ASP A 52 7.06 7.89 -15.53
N PRO A 53 8.33 7.46 -15.43
CA PRO A 53 8.79 6.63 -14.32
C PRO A 53 8.64 7.32 -12.96
N LYS A 54 8.59 8.67 -12.89
CA LYS A 54 8.26 9.38 -11.65
C LYS A 54 6.82 9.13 -11.19
N GLU A 55 5.90 8.93 -12.12
CA GLU A 55 4.52 8.55 -11.80
C GLU A 55 4.51 7.11 -11.25
N PHE A 56 5.38 6.22 -11.71
CA PHE A 56 5.52 4.88 -11.13
C PHE A 56 6.20 4.86 -9.77
N GLU A 57 7.17 5.74 -9.51
CA GLU A 57 7.74 5.90 -8.15
C GLU A 57 6.69 6.48 -7.18
N SER A 58 5.89 7.43 -7.65
CA SER A 58 4.77 7.98 -6.88
C SER A 58 3.66 6.95 -6.67
N LEU A 59 3.35 6.12 -7.68
CA LEU A 59 2.37 5.03 -7.57
C LEU A 59 2.87 3.87 -6.71
N ALA A 60 4.17 3.55 -6.72
CA ALA A 60 4.75 2.56 -5.82
C ALA A 60 4.60 3.03 -4.36
N SER A 61 4.96 4.29 -4.08
CA SER A 61 4.78 4.91 -2.76
C SER A 61 3.30 4.99 -2.36
N LYS A 62 2.40 5.21 -3.32
CA LYS A 62 0.96 5.33 -3.09
C LYS A 62 0.23 3.99 -3.01
N HIS A 63 0.83 2.92 -3.54
CA HIS A 63 0.35 1.55 -3.38
C HIS A 63 0.78 0.95 -2.03
N GLU A 64 1.92 1.39 -1.47
CA GLU A 64 2.28 1.11 -0.05
C GLU A 64 1.43 1.93 0.94
N THR A 65 0.70 2.95 0.49
CA THR A 65 -0.19 3.78 1.34
C THR A 65 -1.66 3.67 0.92
N SER A 66 -2.04 2.63 0.19
CA SER A 66 -3.45 2.19 0.06
C SER A 66 -3.66 0.82 0.69
N GLU A 67 -2.75 0.40 1.58
CA GLU A 67 -3.09 -0.58 2.60
C GLU A 67 -4.11 0.10 3.51
N GLY A 68 -5.36 -0.35 3.42
CA GLY A 68 -6.41 0.09 4.33
C GLY A 68 -5.87 0.13 5.76
N MET A 69 -6.09 1.23 6.47
CA MET A 69 -5.47 1.48 7.77
C MET A 69 -5.84 0.34 8.70
N GLN A 70 -4.90 -0.57 8.94
CA GLN A 70 -5.08 -1.74 9.77
C GLN A 70 -4.43 -1.48 11.12
N GLU A 71 -5.22 -1.47 12.17
CA GLU A 71 -4.76 -1.24 13.54
C GLU A 71 -5.13 -2.43 14.43
N GLN A 72 -4.18 -2.92 15.21
CA GLN A 72 -4.42 -4.02 16.14
C GLN A 72 -4.73 -3.45 17.53
N PHE A 73 -5.93 -3.71 18.05
CA PHE A 73 -6.38 -3.20 19.34
C PHE A 73 -6.91 -4.34 20.21
N ALA A 74 -6.27 -4.58 21.36
CA ALA A 74 -6.66 -5.61 22.32
C ALA A 74 -6.82 -7.02 21.70
N GLY A 75 -6.03 -7.35 20.68
CA GLY A 75 -6.11 -8.62 19.93
C GLY A 75 -7.11 -8.63 18.78
N PHE A 76 -7.87 -7.55 18.56
CA PHE A 76 -8.78 -7.39 17.43
C PHE A 76 -8.12 -6.61 16.31
N THR A 77 -8.36 -7.04 15.07
CA THR A 77 -7.88 -6.35 13.88
C THR A 77 -8.94 -5.38 13.40
N LEU A 78 -8.69 -4.08 13.57
CA LEU A 78 -9.48 -3.02 13.00
C LEU A 78 -8.92 -2.72 11.62
N LYS A 79 -9.78 -2.62 10.61
CA LYS A 79 -9.41 -2.30 9.23
C LYS A 79 -10.23 -1.12 8.75
N ASN A 80 -9.64 -0.33 7.85
CA ASN A 80 -10.31 0.78 7.19
C ASN A 80 -9.85 0.85 5.74
N ASP A 81 -10.65 0.27 4.85
CA ASP A 81 -10.36 0.22 3.41
C ASP A 81 -10.63 1.56 2.70
N THR A 82 -11.40 2.46 3.30
CA THR A 82 -11.85 3.72 2.67
C THR A 82 -11.05 4.95 3.12
N GLY A 83 -10.25 4.83 4.19
CA GLY A 83 -9.51 5.93 4.79
C GLY A 83 -10.37 6.98 5.50
N GLN A 84 -11.70 6.80 5.54
CA GLN A 84 -12.62 7.70 6.22
C GLN A 84 -12.71 7.36 7.71
N PRO A 85 -12.77 8.35 8.63
CA PRO A 85 -12.77 8.10 10.07
C PRO A 85 -14.00 7.33 10.58
N GLY A 86 -15.07 7.19 9.78
CA GLY A 86 -16.30 6.49 10.10
C GLY A 86 -16.45 5.07 9.54
N ASP A 87 -15.54 4.62 8.68
CA ASP A 87 -15.64 3.33 7.98
C ASP A 87 -14.65 2.29 8.50
N TRP A 88 -14.35 2.36 9.79
CA TRP A 88 -13.59 1.30 10.44
C TRP A 88 -14.50 0.09 10.68
N TYR A 89 -13.95 -1.10 10.45
CA TYR A 89 -14.61 -2.35 10.78
C TYR A 89 -13.67 -3.28 11.54
N CYS A 90 -14.24 -4.11 12.42
CA CYS A 90 -13.53 -5.20 13.07
C CYS A 90 -14.42 -6.44 13.14
N MET A 91 -13.79 -7.61 13.12
CA MET A 91 -14.47 -8.85 13.49
C MET A 91 -14.37 -9.05 15.00
N PHE A 92 -15.51 -9.05 15.67
CA PHE A 92 -15.61 -9.22 17.11
C PHE A 92 -16.59 -10.34 17.44
N ASN A 93 -16.12 -11.42 18.08
CA ASN A 93 -16.92 -12.61 18.41
C ASN A 93 -17.75 -13.17 17.23
N GLY A 94 -17.15 -13.21 16.03
CA GLY A 94 -17.83 -13.71 14.82
C GLY A 94 -18.86 -12.75 14.23
N ARG A 95 -18.99 -11.52 14.76
CA ARG A 95 -19.82 -10.45 14.19
C ARG A 95 -18.94 -9.35 13.63
N LEU A 96 -19.30 -8.86 12.45
CA LEU A 96 -18.67 -7.68 11.87
C LEU A 96 -19.28 -6.43 12.52
N ILE A 97 -18.45 -5.65 13.17
CA ILE A 97 -18.84 -4.37 13.77
C ILE A 97 -18.22 -3.26 12.93
N LYS A 98 -19.06 -2.35 12.44
CA LYS A 98 -18.68 -1.17 11.66
C LYS A 98 -18.95 0.09 12.49
N GLY A 99 -18.07 1.09 12.37
CA GLY A 99 -18.27 2.39 12.97
C GLY A 99 -17.01 3.24 13.02
N SER A 100 -17.05 4.33 13.78
CA SER A 100 -15.86 5.14 14.03
C SER A 100 -14.86 4.40 14.92
N LYS A 101 -13.57 4.64 14.72
CA LYS A 101 -12.48 4.05 15.51
C LYS A 101 -12.73 4.08 17.03
N LEU A 102 -13.14 5.23 17.56
CA LEU A 102 -13.43 5.41 18.99
C LEU A 102 -14.63 4.57 19.46
N GLY A 103 -15.64 4.38 18.60
CA GLY A 103 -16.79 3.55 18.88
C GLY A 103 -16.43 2.06 18.96
N LEU A 104 -15.57 1.59 18.04
CA LEU A 104 -15.06 0.22 18.07
C LEU A 104 -14.21 -0.04 19.32
N GLN A 105 -13.29 0.88 19.65
CA GLN A 105 -12.44 0.77 20.84
C GLN A 105 -13.29 0.67 22.12
N LYS A 106 -14.25 1.59 22.31
CA LYS A 106 -15.15 1.59 23.47
C LYS A 106 -15.98 0.30 23.57
N HIS A 107 -16.45 -0.22 22.43
CA HIS A 107 -17.23 -1.47 22.43
C HIS A 107 -16.37 -2.66 22.89
N ILE A 108 -15.15 -2.76 22.34
CA ILE A 108 -14.18 -3.80 22.72
C ILE A 108 -13.83 -3.70 24.22
N GLU A 109 -13.52 -2.50 24.71
CA GLU A 109 -13.21 -2.26 26.13
C GLU A 109 -14.38 -2.66 27.04
N LYS A 110 -15.60 -2.25 26.69
CA LYS A 110 -16.80 -2.58 27.47
C LYS A 110 -17.00 -4.10 27.55
N THR A 111 -16.86 -4.80 26.43
CA THR A 111 -17.01 -6.26 26.42
C THR A 111 -15.91 -6.98 27.20
N ILE A 112 -14.67 -6.48 27.19
CA ILE A 112 -13.59 -7.05 28.01
C ILE A 112 -13.92 -6.90 29.51
N ILE A 113 -14.43 -5.74 29.91
CA ILE A 113 -14.85 -5.48 31.30
C ILE A 113 -16.01 -6.42 31.69
N GLU A 114 -17.02 -6.57 30.83
CA GLU A 114 -18.16 -7.45 31.07
C GLU A 114 -17.74 -8.93 31.17
N LEU A 115 -16.84 -9.41 30.29
CA LEU A 115 -16.28 -10.75 30.38
C LEU A 115 -15.48 -10.97 31.67
N ARG A 116 -14.69 -9.98 32.08
CA ARG A 116 -13.89 -10.03 33.31
C ARG A 116 -14.78 -10.11 34.56
N GLN A 117 -15.87 -9.36 34.60
CA GLN A 117 -16.84 -9.41 35.69
C GLN A 117 -17.60 -10.74 35.71
N ALA A 118 -18.03 -11.24 34.55
CA ALA A 118 -18.73 -12.52 34.44
C ALA A 118 -17.87 -13.73 34.82
N SER A 119 -16.56 -13.68 34.57
CA SER A 119 -15.62 -14.73 34.95
C SER A 119 -15.23 -14.68 36.43
N GLN A 120 -15.30 -13.51 37.08
CA GLN A 120 -15.14 -13.38 38.53
C GLN A 120 -16.38 -13.89 39.27
N ALA A 121 -17.58 -13.57 38.80
CA ALA A 121 -18.85 -14.03 39.39
C ALA A 121 -19.09 -15.56 39.28
N LYS A 122 -18.33 -16.28 38.43
CA LYS A 122 -18.39 -17.75 38.29
C LYS A 122 -17.41 -18.50 39.19
N LYS A 123 -16.53 -17.79 39.92
CA LYS A 123 -15.53 -18.38 40.82
C LYS A 123 -15.90 -18.29 42.30
N GLU A 124 -17.08 -17.75 42.62
CA GLU A 124 -17.66 -17.72 43.98
C GLU A 124 -18.79 -18.76 44.12
#